data_AF-A0A5E4NK88-F1
#
_entry.id   AF-A0A5E4NK88-F1
#
_cell.length_a   1.000
_cell.length_b   1.000
_cell.length_c   1.000
_cell.angle_alpha   90.00
_cell.angle_beta   90.00
_cell.angle_gamma   90.00
#
_symmetry.space_group_name_H-M   'P 1'
#
loop_
_entity.id
_entity.type
_entity.pdbx_description
1 polymer ?
#
loop_
_entity_poly.entity_id
_entity_poly.type
_entity_poly.pdbx_seq_one_letter_code
_entity_poly.pdbx_strand_id
1 'polypeptide(L)'
;MPIVKFNDMEKLKLLKVLDSRKPLTCAFRTWDLCEYPVLPENTTHSWTVKSSSLLEKPRFAIIGFQTDRKNNLQNPSGRFDNCSLKNLKVHLNSEVYPYEDFRADFSNSLTAILYKMYTEFRKSYYDLPYGDPLLSRKQFNTYAPLIAVEFRQNDNVKSSTVDLRIEFDKQTNILPKISTYCLILHDQIITYNPFNGDVRKM
;
A
#
# COMPACT_ATOMS: atom_id res chain seq x y z
N MET A 1 -2.52 -37.30 8.84
CA MET A 1 -2.09 -35.89 9.04
C MET A 1 -1.03 -35.87 10.13
N PRO A 2 0.15 -35.28 9.92
CA PRO A 2 1.13 -35.14 10.99
C PRO A 2 0.60 -34.18 12.06
N ILE A 3 0.66 -34.60 13.32
CA ILE A 3 0.31 -33.78 14.47
C ILE A 3 1.58 -33.02 14.86
N VAL A 4 1.65 -31.74 14.50
CA VAL A 4 2.73 -30.86 14.94
C VAL A 4 2.47 -30.52 16.40
N LYS A 5 3.29 -31.08 17.31
CA LYS A 5 3.27 -30.74 18.74
C LYS A 5 4.37 -29.71 19.02
N PHE A 6 4.04 -28.69 19.81
CA PHE A 6 5.03 -27.75 20.31
C PHE A 6 6.00 -28.45 21.27
N ASN A 7 7.25 -28.02 21.27
CA ASN A 7 8.22 -28.40 22.28
C ASN A 7 7.72 -27.97 23.67
N ASP A 8 7.76 -28.87 24.64
CA ASP A 8 7.31 -28.61 26.01
C ASP A 8 8.01 -27.43 26.67
N MET A 9 9.29 -27.18 26.32
CA MET A 9 10.01 -26.00 26.81
C MET A 9 9.42 -24.69 26.31
N GLU A 10 9.05 -24.61 25.03
CA GLU A 10 8.43 -23.41 24.45
C GLU A 10 7.01 -23.22 24.99
N LYS A 11 6.28 -24.33 25.19
CA LYS A 11 4.96 -24.32 25.82
C LYS A 11 5.02 -23.75 27.24
N LEU A 12 5.99 -24.17 28.06
CA LEU A 12 6.19 -23.64 29.42
C LEU A 12 6.53 -22.15 29.41
N LYS A 13 7.35 -21.67 28.48
CA LYS A 13 7.62 -20.23 28.33
C LYS A 13 6.35 -19.45 28.01
N LEU A 14 5.55 -19.94 27.07
CA LEU A 14 4.30 -19.29 26.66
C LEU A 14 3.28 -19.26 27.80
N LEU A 15 3.17 -20.35 28.57
CA LEU A 15 2.32 -20.39 29.76
C LEU A 15 2.73 -19.35 30.80
N LYS A 16 4.03 -19.17 31.08
CA LYS A 16 4.51 -18.10 31.98
C LYS A 16 4.13 -16.70 31.50
N VAL A 17 4.17 -16.47 30.18
CA VAL A 17 3.75 -15.20 29.59
C VAL A 17 2.25 -14.99 29.77
N LEU A 18 1.43 -16.02 29.55
CA LEU A 18 -0.02 -15.98 29.79
C LEU A 18 -0.36 -15.75 31.27
N ASP A 19 0.33 -16.45 32.18
CA ASP A 19 0.14 -16.34 33.63
C ASP A 19 0.49 -14.95 34.16
N SER A 20 1.38 -14.22 33.46
CA SER A 20 1.73 -12.85 33.84
C SER A 20 0.55 -11.86 33.73
N ARG A 21 -0.53 -12.22 33.01
CA ARG A 21 -1.73 -11.39 32.75
C ARG A 21 -1.42 -10.01 32.18
N LYS A 22 -0.22 -9.81 31.64
CA LYS A 22 0.17 -8.56 31.00
C LYS A 22 -0.33 -8.56 29.55
N PRO A 23 -0.88 -7.42 29.07
CA PRO A 23 -1.16 -7.27 27.65
C PRO A 23 0.12 -7.48 26.83
N LEU A 24 0.00 -8.21 25.74
CA LEU A 24 1.05 -8.45 24.78
C LEU A 24 1.08 -7.32 23.77
N THR A 25 2.23 -6.68 23.65
CA THR A 25 2.47 -5.69 22.60
C THR A 25 2.77 -6.42 21.30
N CYS A 26 1.98 -6.14 20.26
CA CYS A 26 2.11 -6.78 18.95
C CYS A 26 2.25 -5.71 17.87
N ALA A 27 3.25 -5.85 17.01
CA ALA A 27 3.29 -5.12 15.75
C ALA A 27 2.17 -5.65 14.85
N PHE A 28 1.38 -4.76 14.29
CA PHE A 28 0.22 -5.08 13.47
C PHE A 28 0.14 -4.12 12.28
N ARG A 29 -0.32 -4.62 11.14
CA ARG A 29 -0.53 -3.79 9.95
C ARG A 29 -2.01 -3.68 9.68
N THR A 30 -2.49 -2.45 9.58
CA THR A 30 -3.83 -2.15 9.11
C THR A 30 -3.77 -1.61 7.70
N TRP A 31 -4.89 -1.71 6.98
CA TRP A 31 -4.99 -1.20 5.63
C TRP A 31 -6.33 -0.51 5.45
N ASP A 32 -6.32 0.57 4.66
CA ASP A 32 -7.52 1.29 4.25
C ASP A 32 -7.53 1.39 2.73
N LEU A 33 -8.65 1.03 2.11
CA LEU A 33 -8.85 1.15 0.67
C LEU A 33 -9.74 2.35 0.38
N CYS A 34 -9.22 3.30 -0.40
CA CYS A 34 -9.94 4.44 -0.91
C CYS A 34 -10.12 4.33 -2.42
N GLU A 35 -11.27 4.78 -2.91
CA GLU A 35 -11.62 4.77 -4.34
C GLU A 35 -11.97 6.18 -4.80
N TYR A 36 -11.41 6.59 -5.94
CA TYR A 36 -11.92 7.69 -6.76
C TYR A 36 -12.70 7.07 -7.93
N PRO A 37 -14.04 7.04 -7.88
CA PRO A 37 -14.84 6.20 -8.76
C PRO A 37 -14.80 6.63 -10.24
N VAL A 38 -14.76 7.93 -10.53
CA VAL A 38 -14.72 8.45 -11.90
C VAL A 38 -13.77 9.65 -11.96
N LEU A 39 -12.71 9.52 -12.75
CA LEU A 39 -11.82 10.64 -13.02
C LEU A 39 -12.43 11.59 -14.08
N PRO A 40 -12.35 12.92 -13.88
CA PRO A 40 -12.67 13.90 -14.92
C PRO A 40 -11.83 13.71 -16.19
N GLU A 41 -12.26 14.26 -17.32
CA GLU A 41 -11.53 14.17 -18.61
C GLU A 41 -10.37 15.18 -18.71
N ASN A 42 -9.46 15.16 -17.75
CA ASN A 42 -8.26 16.00 -17.74
C ASN A 42 -6.99 15.15 -17.91
N THR A 43 -5.87 15.82 -18.18
CA THR A 43 -4.54 15.18 -18.20
C THR A 43 -3.89 15.18 -16.83
N THR A 44 -4.23 16.15 -15.98
CA THR A 44 -3.68 16.31 -14.63
C THR A 44 -4.78 16.16 -13.59
N HIS A 45 -4.48 15.41 -12.53
CA HIS A 45 -5.43 15.12 -11.47
C HIS A 45 -4.80 15.31 -10.12
N SER A 46 -5.63 15.80 -9.20
CA SER A 46 -5.31 15.85 -7.78
C SER A 46 -6.45 15.26 -6.98
N TRP A 47 -6.12 14.40 -6.03
CA TRP A 47 -7.07 13.69 -5.20
C TRP A 47 -6.61 13.67 -3.75
N THR A 48 -7.37 14.31 -2.86
CA THR A 48 -7.20 14.14 -1.42
C THR A 48 -7.83 12.82 -1.00
N VAL A 49 -7.00 11.85 -0.65
CA VAL A 49 -7.40 10.46 -0.35
C VAL A 49 -7.93 10.36 1.06
N LYS A 50 -7.16 10.88 2.03
CA LYS A 50 -7.46 10.78 3.44
C LYS A 50 -6.96 12.04 4.14
N SER A 51 -7.83 12.64 4.95
CA SER A 51 -7.46 13.68 5.90
C SER A 51 -7.99 13.22 7.26
N SER A 52 -7.09 12.81 8.16
CA SER A 52 -7.44 12.26 9.46
C SER A 52 -6.71 12.99 10.56
N SER A 53 -7.46 13.39 11.60
CA SER A 53 -6.87 13.91 12.84
C SER A 53 -6.29 12.81 13.73
N LEU A 54 -6.49 11.54 13.38
CA LEU A 54 -5.92 10.41 14.10
C LEU A 54 -4.44 10.29 13.81
N LEU A 55 -3.70 9.99 14.87
CA LEU A 55 -2.26 9.77 14.88
C LEU A 55 -1.95 8.39 14.26
N GLU A 56 -1.95 8.31 12.94
CA GLU A 56 -1.63 7.09 12.19
C GLU A 56 -0.27 7.25 11.47
N LYS A 57 0.49 6.16 11.38
CA LYS A 57 1.78 6.13 10.66
C LYS A 57 1.62 5.35 9.35
N PRO A 58 1.20 5.99 8.24
CA PRO A 58 1.16 5.32 6.95
C PRO A 58 2.58 5.01 6.51
N ARG A 59 2.82 3.76 6.11
CA ARG A 59 4.12 3.29 5.59
C ARG A 59 4.11 3.17 4.07
N PHE A 60 2.99 2.78 3.48
CA PHE A 60 2.87 2.68 2.03
C PHE A 60 1.55 3.24 1.53
N ALA A 61 1.57 3.76 0.31
CA ALA A 61 0.39 3.93 -0.54
C ALA A 61 0.59 3.12 -1.82
N ILE A 62 -0.37 2.23 -2.13
CA ILE A 62 -0.38 1.44 -3.35
C ILE A 62 -1.49 1.99 -4.25
N ILE A 63 -1.11 2.54 -5.39
CA ILE A 63 -2.03 3.15 -6.35
C ILE A 63 -2.23 2.21 -7.54
N GLY A 64 -3.48 2.08 -7.98
CA GLY A 64 -3.84 1.36 -9.19
C GLY A 64 -5.00 2.02 -9.92
N PHE A 65 -5.07 1.80 -11.23
CA PHE A 65 -6.14 2.32 -12.08
C PHE A 65 -6.89 1.18 -12.76
N GLN A 66 -8.19 1.34 -12.95
CA GLN A 66 -9.02 0.41 -13.70
C GLN A 66 -9.97 1.14 -14.65
N THR A 67 -10.06 0.67 -15.89
CA THR A 67 -10.95 1.17 -16.93
C THR A 67 -12.16 0.25 -17.09
N ASP A 68 -13.36 0.77 -16.88
CA ASP A 68 -14.65 0.09 -17.16
C ASP A 68 -14.74 -1.36 -16.60
N ARG A 69 -14.28 -1.57 -15.37
CA ARG A 69 -14.37 -2.88 -14.68
C ARG A 69 -15.47 -2.98 -13.64
N LYS A 70 -15.86 -1.85 -13.04
CA LYS A 70 -16.88 -1.83 -12.01
C LYS A 70 -18.22 -2.23 -12.63
N ASN A 71 -18.86 -3.25 -12.06
CA ASN A 71 -20.12 -3.84 -12.56
C ASN A 71 -20.05 -4.36 -14.01
N ASN A 72 -18.86 -4.70 -14.53
CA ASN A 72 -18.68 -5.25 -15.86
C ASN A 72 -18.14 -6.69 -15.77
N LEU A 73 -18.93 -7.67 -16.22
CA LEU A 73 -18.57 -9.09 -16.20
C LEU A 73 -17.59 -9.49 -17.32
N GLN A 74 -17.44 -8.67 -18.36
CA GLN A 74 -16.57 -8.97 -19.50
C GLN A 74 -15.10 -8.69 -19.17
N ASN A 75 -14.85 -7.71 -18.30
CA ASN A 75 -13.50 -7.28 -17.95
C ASN A 75 -13.05 -7.91 -16.63
N PRO A 76 -11.88 -8.58 -16.58
CA PRO A 76 -11.40 -9.18 -15.33
C PRO A 76 -11.13 -8.15 -14.25
N SER A 77 -11.86 -8.20 -13.14
CA SER A 77 -11.79 -7.25 -12.02
C SER A 77 -10.44 -7.22 -11.29
N GLY A 78 -9.65 -8.30 -11.37
CA GLY A 78 -8.32 -8.38 -10.76
C GLY A 78 -7.20 -7.72 -11.56
N ARG A 79 -7.49 -7.10 -12.72
CA ARG A 79 -6.49 -6.43 -13.55
C ARG A 79 -6.48 -4.92 -13.34
N PHE A 80 -5.31 -4.33 -13.49
CA PHE A 80 -5.10 -2.89 -13.46
C PHE A 80 -4.53 -2.42 -14.81
N ASP A 81 -4.88 -1.20 -15.20
CA ASP A 81 -4.41 -0.59 -16.43
C ASP A 81 -3.33 0.45 -16.14
N ASN A 82 -2.47 0.68 -17.13
CA ASN A 82 -1.47 1.73 -17.04
C ASN A 82 -2.05 3.15 -17.18
N CYS A 83 -3.25 3.27 -17.76
CA CYS A 83 -3.96 4.52 -18.05
C CYS A 83 -3.09 5.64 -18.64
N SER A 84 -2.07 5.29 -19.43
CA SER A 84 -1.10 6.24 -19.99
C SER A 84 -0.48 7.18 -18.96
N LEU A 85 -0.24 6.67 -17.75
CA LEU A 85 0.37 7.43 -16.66
C LEU A 85 1.78 7.91 -17.04
N LYS A 86 2.03 9.20 -16.85
CA LYS A 86 3.32 9.86 -17.09
C LYS A 86 4.06 10.15 -15.79
N ASN A 87 3.35 10.67 -14.79
CA ASN A 87 3.94 11.02 -13.50
C ASN A 87 2.94 10.81 -12.36
N LEU A 88 3.45 10.55 -11.16
CA LEU A 88 2.63 10.44 -9.96
C LEU A 88 3.44 10.91 -8.75
N LYS A 89 2.81 11.72 -7.92
CA LYS A 89 3.35 12.24 -6.66
C LYS A 89 2.33 12.00 -5.56
N VAL A 90 2.82 11.56 -4.43
CA VAL A 90 2.04 11.38 -3.21
C VAL A 90 2.57 12.37 -2.20
N HIS A 91 1.71 13.31 -1.85
CA HIS A 91 1.93 14.28 -0.79
C HIS A 91 1.44 13.66 0.50
N LEU A 92 2.34 13.53 1.45
CA LEU A 92 2.04 13.13 2.81
C LEU A 92 2.39 14.28 3.72
N ASN A 93 1.37 14.97 4.22
CA ASN A 93 1.50 16.24 4.93
C ASN A 93 2.29 17.25 4.06
N SER A 94 3.47 17.68 4.51
CA SER A 94 4.33 18.63 3.79
C SER A 94 5.41 17.96 2.94
N GLU A 95 5.49 16.63 2.92
CA GLU A 95 6.49 15.87 2.20
C GLU A 95 5.92 15.25 0.92
N VAL A 96 6.78 15.06 -0.10
CA VAL A 96 6.37 14.58 -1.42
C VAL A 96 7.17 13.34 -1.80
N TYR A 97 6.45 12.32 -2.27
CA TYR A 97 7.00 11.01 -2.60
C TYR A 97 6.53 10.51 -3.97
N PRO A 98 7.43 9.95 -4.79
CA PRO A 98 8.88 10.11 -4.70
C PRO A 98 9.29 11.56 -5.01
N TYR A 99 10.51 11.92 -4.60
CA TYR A 99 11.08 13.24 -4.87
C TYR A 99 11.33 13.49 -6.37
N GLU A 100 11.67 12.44 -7.12
CA GLU A 100 11.93 12.50 -8.55
C GLU A 100 10.70 12.09 -9.37
N ASP A 101 10.50 12.73 -10.51
CA ASP A 101 9.44 12.37 -11.45
C ASP A 101 9.73 11.04 -12.15
N PHE A 102 8.71 10.21 -12.35
CA PHE A 102 8.84 8.93 -13.05
C PHE A 102 9.16 9.09 -14.53
N ARG A 103 8.55 10.12 -15.16
CA ARG A 103 8.54 10.32 -16.62
C ARG A 103 8.23 9.01 -17.36
N ALA A 104 7.24 8.28 -16.86
CA ALA A 104 6.86 6.98 -17.38
C ALA A 104 6.28 7.12 -18.79
N ASP A 105 6.64 6.19 -19.66
CA ASP A 105 6.06 6.07 -20.98
C ASP A 105 5.84 4.58 -21.28
N PHE A 106 4.58 4.15 -21.19
CA PHE A 106 4.22 2.76 -21.44
C PHE A 106 4.28 2.40 -22.93
N SER A 107 4.16 3.36 -23.84
CA SER A 107 4.26 3.14 -25.28
C SER A 107 5.70 2.83 -25.69
N ASN A 108 6.67 3.55 -25.10
CA ASN A 108 8.10 3.35 -25.31
C ASN A 108 8.74 2.40 -24.27
N SER A 109 7.93 1.71 -23.46
CA SER A 109 8.38 0.79 -22.40
C SER A 109 9.32 1.40 -21.36
N LEU A 110 9.26 2.72 -21.15
CA LEU A 110 9.97 3.45 -20.10
C LEU A 110 9.22 3.30 -18.77
N THR A 111 9.20 2.07 -18.22
CA THR A 111 8.52 1.73 -16.96
C THR A 111 9.48 1.21 -15.89
N ALA A 112 10.78 1.40 -16.08
CA ALA A 112 11.82 0.84 -15.22
C ALA A 112 11.70 1.28 -13.75
N ILE A 113 11.39 2.56 -13.51
CA ILE A 113 11.24 3.12 -12.15
C ILE A 113 10.00 2.53 -11.47
N LEU A 114 8.86 2.49 -12.18
CA LEU A 114 7.63 1.89 -11.66
C LEU A 114 7.81 0.42 -11.29
N TYR A 115 8.47 -0.34 -12.17
CA TYR A 115 8.77 -1.75 -11.90
C TYR A 115 9.73 -1.92 -10.72
N LYS A 116 10.72 -1.04 -10.57
CA LYS A 116 11.63 -1.05 -9.41
C LYS A 116 10.88 -0.79 -8.10
N MET A 117 9.93 0.15 -8.08
CA MET A 117 9.11 0.39 -6.89
C MET A 117 8.26 -0.82 -6.53
N TYR A 118 7.66 -1.46 -7.53
CA TYR A 118 6.95 -2.72 -7.36
C TYR A 118 7.84 -3.83 -6.78
N THR A 119 9.08 -3.98 -7.26
CA THR A 119 10.00 -5.01 -6.73
C THR A 119 10.50 -4.71 -5.32
N GLU A 120 10.80 -3.44 -5.03
CA GLU A 120 11.28 -3.00 -3.72
C GLU A 120 10.18 -3.04 -2.65
N PHE A 121 8.91 -2.89 -3.04
CA PHE A 121 7.79 -3.00 -2.11
C PHE A 121 7.81 -4.30 -1.32
N ARG A 122 7.92 -5.45 -1.99
CA ARG A 122 7.94 -6.77 -1.30
C ARG A 122 9.15 -6.88 -0.38
N LYS A 123 10.30 -6.38 -0.84
CA LYS A 123 11.55 -6.38 -0.07
C LYS A 123 11.40 -5.59 1.22
N SER A 124 10.89 -4.35 1.16
CA SER A 124 10.66 -3.53 2.35
C SER A 124 9.53 -4.09 3.23
N TYR A 125 8.40 -4.48 2.65
CA TYR A 125 7.23 -4.92 3.41
C TYR A 125 7.49 -6.15 4.29
N TYR A 126 8.31 -7.09 3.81
CA TYR A 126 8.66 -8.32 4.53
C TYR A 126 10.08 -8.31 5.11
N ASP A 127 10.78 -7.18 5.06
CA ASP A 127 12.17 -7.02 5.52
C ASP A 127 13.12 -8.10 4.94
N LEU A 128 12.97 -8.37 3.63
CA LEU A 128 13.77 -9.37 2.91
C LEU A 128 15.09 -8.77 2.42
N PRO A 129 16.15 -9.59 2.29
CA PRO A 129 17.44 -9.12 1.80
C PRO A 129 17.43 -8.74 0.30
N TYR A 130 16.53 -9.34 -0.49
CA TYR A 130 16.40 -9.09 -1.93
C TYR A 130 14.94 -8.95 -2.36
N GLY A 131 14.73 -8.18 -3.44
CA GLY A 131 13.44 -8.05 -4.09
C GLY A 131 13.21 -9.20 -5.04
N ASP A 132 12.29 -10.09 -4.70
CA ASP A 132 11.86 -11.19 -5.56
C ASP A 132 10.45 -10.86 -6.12
N PRO A 133 10.33 -10.31 -7.33
CA PRO A 133 9.05 -9.89 -7.88
C PRO A 133 8.21 -11.07 -8.35
N LEU A 134 6.92 -11.07 -8.00
CA LEU A 134 5.96 -12.09 -8.44
C LEU A 134 5.66 -12.05 -9.95
N LEU A 135 5.84 -10.89 -10.59
CA LEU A 135 5.51 -10.67 -11.99
C LEU A 135 6.75 -10.20 -12.74
N SER A 136 7.00 -10.74 -13.93
CA SER A 136 7.98 -10.16 -14.85
C SER A 136 7.57 -8.73 -15.26
N ARG A 137 8.52 -7.91 -15.72
CA ARG A 137 8.24 -6.54 -16.19
C ARG A 137 7.14 -6.48 -17.25
N LYS A 138 7.10 -7.45 -18.17
CA LYS A 138 6.04 -7.54 -19.19
C LYS A 138 4.67 -7.79 -18.56
N GLN A 139 4.58 -8.78 -17.67
CA GLN A 139 3.33 -9.10 -16.97
C GLN A 139 2.86 -7.95 -16.06
N PHE A 140 3.79 -7.28 -15.38
CA PHE A 140 3.51 -6.07 -14.60
C PHE A 140 2.85 -4.99 -15.47
N ASN A 141 3.47 -4.62 -16.59
CA ASN A 141 2.94 -3.60 -17.49
C ASN A 141 1.56 -3.98 -18.08
N THR A 142 1.30 -5.27 -18.29
CA THR A 142 0.06 -5.75 -18.93
C THR A 142 -1.09 -5.97 -17.95
N TYR A 143 -0.81 -6.44 -16.73
CA TYR A 143 -1.86 -6.94 -15.82
C TYR A 143 -1.98 -6.15 -14.52
N ALA A 144 -0.88 -5.60 -14.02
CA ALA A 144 -0.84 -5.00 -12.69
C ALA A 144 0.22 -3.90 -12.59
N PRO A 145 0.11 -2.78 -13.34
CA PRO A 145 0.98 -1.63 -13.21
C PRO A 145 0.66 -0.84 -11.92
N LEU A 146 0.75 -1.52 -10.79
CA LEU A 146 0.54 -0.98 -9.45
C LEU A 146 1.76 -0.21 -8.99
N ILE A 147 1.52 0.91 -8.32
CA ILE A 147 2.58 1.84 -7.91
C ILE A 147 2.62 1.86 -6.40
N ALA A 148 3.64 1.22 -5.84
CA ALA A 148 3.86 1.16 -4.41
C ALA A 148 4.84 2.26 -3.99
N VAL A 149 4.30 3.29 -3.33
CA VAL A 149 5.08 4.39 -2.76
C VAL A 149 5.33 4.10 -1.29
N GLU A 150 6.60 4.06 -0.89
CA GLU A 150 7.02 3.93 0.50
C GLU A 150 7.24 5.30 1.12
N PHE A 151 6.66 5.54 2.29
CA PHE A 151 6.90 6.72 3.11
C PHE A 151 7.99 6.40 4.13
N ARG A 152 9.20 6.87 3.87
CA ARG A 152 10.31 6.73 4.82
C ARG A 152 10.22 7.81 5.89
N GLN A 153 9.31 7.61 6.85
CA GLN A 153 9.21 8.50 8.01
C GLN A 153 10.28 8.13 9.04
N ASN A 154 11.13 9.09 9.40
CA ASN A 154 12.05 8.93 10.53
C ASN A 154 11.28 8.56 11.80
N ASP A 155 11.77 7.58 12.57
CA ASP A 155 11.13 7.12 13.80
C ASP A 155 11.01 8.20 14.89
N ASN A 156 11.73 9.31 14.74
CA ASN A 156 11.69 10.46 15.64
C ASN A 156 10.55 11.45 15.35
N VAL A 157 9.80 11.28 14.25
CA VAL A 157 8.66 12.14 13.95
C VAL A 157 7.48 11.65 14.78
N LYS A 158 7.07 12.47 15.76
CA LYS A 158 5.82 12.24 16.50
C LYS A 158 4.71 12.06 15.47
N SER A 159 3.91 11.02 15.66
CA SER A 159 2.68 10.85 14.89
C SER A 159 1.95 12.19 14.83
N SER A 160 1.51 12.56 13.64
CA SER A 160 0.77 13.79 13.36
C SER A 160 -0.51 13.42 12.62
N THR A 161 -1.38 14.41 12.42
CA THR A 161 -2.53 14.24 11.53
C THR A 161 -2.05 13.81 10.14
N VAL A 162 -2.77 12.87 9.52
CA VAL A 162 -2.43 12.35 8.20
C VAL A 162 -3.24 13.11 7.16
N ASP A 163 -2.58 13.91 6.33
CA ASP A 163 -3.12 14.46 5.08
C ASP A 163 -2.42 13.80 3.90
N LEU A 164 -3.15 12.92 3.21
CA LEU A 164 -2.65 12.16 2.07
C LEU A 164 -3.33 12.65 0.80
N ARG A 165 -2.53 13.19 -0.12
CA ARG A 165 -2.98 13.69 -1.41
C ARG A 165 -2.16 13.07 -2.53
N ILE A 166 -2.83 12.64 -3.59
CA ILE A 166 -2.19 12.03 -4.76
C ILE A 166 -2.39 12.95 -5.94
N GLU A 167 -1.30 13.26 -6.61
CA GLU A 167 -1.25 14.00 -7.85
C GLU A 167 -0.70 13.10 -8.95
N PHE A 168 -1.31 13.14 -10.13
CA PHE A 168 -0.81 12.37 -11.25
C PHE A 168 -1.14 13.01 -12.59
N ASP A 169 -0.25 12.77 -13.54
CA ASP A 169 -0.33 13.26 -14.90
C ASP A 169 -0.41 12.09 -15.87
N LYS A 170 -1.20 12.26 -16.93
CA LYS A 170 -1.36 11.31 -18.03
C LYS A 170 -0.87 11.91 -19.35
N GLN A 171 -0.43 11.04 -20.24
CA GLN A 171 0.07 11.42 -21.56
C GLN A 171 -1.05 11.75 -22.56
N THR A 172 -2.22 11.15 -22.39
CA THR A 172 -3.40 11.33 -23.24
C THR A 172 -4.63 11.63 -22.39
N ASN A 173 -5.65 12.21 -23.01
CA ASN A 173 -6.94 12.43 -22.35
C ASN A 173 -7.54 11.11 -21.88
N ILE A 174 -8.24 11.19 -20.75
CA ILE A 174 -8.83 10.04 -20.07
C ILE A 174 -9.92 9.40 -20.94
N LEU A 175 -9.80 8.08 -21.14
CA LEU A 175 -10.91 7.26 -21.61
C LEU A 175 -12.05 7.31 -20.56
N PRO A 176 -13.32 7.34 -20.97
CA PRO A 176 -14.42 7.37 -20.02
C PRO A 176 -14.36 6.15 -19.07
N LYS A 177 -14.79 6.36 -17.82
CA LYS A 177 -14.93 5.33 -16.76
C LYS A 177 -13.62 4.75 -16.20
N ILE A 178 -12.62 5.59 -15.98
CA ILE A 178 -11.44 5.20 -15.18
C ILE A 178 -11.73 5.45 -13.71
N SER A 179 -11.54 4.41 -12.90
CA SER A 179 -11.53 4.47 -11.44
C SER A 179 -10.09 4.36 -10.93
N THR A 180 -9.75 5.14 -9.92
CA THR A 180 -8.46 5.08 -9.22
C THR A 180 -8.66 4.49 -7.85
N TYR A 181 -7.76 3.60 -7.44
CA TYR A 181 -7.74 3.00 -6.11
C TYR A 181 -6.44 3.36 -5.41
N CYS A 182 -6.53 3.63 -4.12
CA CYS A 182 -5.38 3.79 -3.24
C CYS A 182 -5.56 2.90 -2.01
N LEU A 183 -4.65 1.94 -1.83
CA LEU A 183 -4.54 1.16 -0.61
C LEU A 183 -3.45 1.77 0.27
N ILE A 184 -3.83 2.23 1.44
CA ILE A 184 -2.91 2.79 2.43
C ILE A 184 -2.59 1.69 3.43
N LEU A 185 -1.30 1.45 3.69
CA LEU A 185 -0.83 0.49 4.69
C LEU A 185 -0.25 1.25 5.88
N HIS A 186 -0.73 0.96 7.08
CA HIS A 186 -0.25 1.56 8.31
C HIS A 186 0.43 0.52 9.18
N ASP A 187 1.61 0.85 9.68
CA ASP A 187 2.25 0.09 10.75
C ASP A 187 1.69 0.62 12.08
N GLN A 188 1.18 -0.28 12.92
CA GLN A 188 0.59 0.03 14.22
C GLN A 188 1.13 -0.92 15.28
N ILE A 189 1.12 -0.46 16.52
CA ILE A 189 1.35 -1.30 17.69
C ILE A 189 0.01 -1.45 18.40
N ILE A 190 -0.42 -2.70 18.57
CA ILE A 190 -1.62 -3.03 19.34
C ILE A 190 -1.21 -3.75 20.62
N THR A 191 -2.08 -3.66 21.62
CA THR A 191 -2.01 -4.51 22.80
C THR A 191 -3.11 -5.54 22.75
N TYR A 192 -2.75 -6.80 22.93
CA TYR A 192 -3.67 -7.91 23.02
C TYR A 192 -3.63 -8.50 24.42
N ASN A 193 -4.77 -8.62 25.08
CA ASN A 193 -4.89 -9.30 26.36
C ASN A 193 -5.35 -10.74 26.13
N PRO A 194 -4.47 -11.74 26.34
CA PRO A 194 -4.81 -13.13 26.06
C PRO A 194 -5.83 -13.73 27.04
N PHE A 195 -6.06 -13.10 28.20
CA PHE A 195 -6.96 -13.65 29.22
C PHE A 195 -8.44 -13.34 28.92
N ASN A 196 -8.74 -12.13 28.43
CA ASN A 196 -10.11 -11.70 28.13
C ASN A 196 -10.37 -11.45 26.63
N GLY A 197 -9.32 -11.50 25.80
CA GLY A 197 -9.42 -11.27 24.35
C GLY A 197 -9.43 -9.80 23.93
N ASP A 198 -9.24 -8.85 24.86
CA ASP A 198 -9.28 -7.42 24.54
C ASP A 198 -8.13 -7.05 23.58
N VAL A 199 -8.45 -6.24 22.56
CA VAL A 199 -7.48 -5.62 21.66
C VAL A 199 -7.61 -4.11 21.77
N ARG A 200 -6.49 -3.41 22.04
CA ARG A 200 -6.44 -1.94 22.09
C ARG A 200 -5.34 -1.43 21.19
N LYS A 201 -5.68 -0.44 20.36
CA LYS A 201 -4.68 0.33 19.60
C LYS A 201 -3.95 1.25 20.59
N MET A 202 -2.63 1.28 20.52
CA MET A 202 -1.83 2.27 21.25
C MET A 202 -1.83 3.62 20.53
#